data_AF-A0A540WS61-F1
#
_entry.id   AF-A0A540WS61-F1
#
_cell.length_a   1.000
_cell.length_b   1.000
_cell.length_c   1.000
_cell.angle_alpha   90.00
_cell.angle_beta   90.00
_cell.angle_gamma   90.00
#
_symmetry.space_group_name_H-M   'P 1'
#
loop_
_entity.id
_entity.type
_entity.pdbx_description
1 polymer ?
#
loop_
_entity_poly.entity_id
_entity_poly.type
_entity_poly.pdbx_seq_one_letter_code
_entity_poly.pdbx_strand_id
1 'polypeptide(L)'
;MHNTRNGAARKLLGALLCTLAFTACQPAPEAEPGEEAPATGAGEQPVVYGNDDRKDVFEHTNATLKARAEQATVALMSPSDFNASNPNNVTFNGPNLGSSENLCTSQRFRSDPTAAWCSGTLIDDDLVLTAGHCVESAAECGDTRIVFNYYRTAANTLKTVTTADIFSCQSIVVRKKSTTGGRDLDFAILKLDRAATPRFTPAPVRAGNTALATGANVAVIGSGSGIPFKIDSGGSVRTPRASTLDYFVATTDTFAGNSGSGVYETAEHTLAGILVRGDEDYIGSGSCNVVNTCTETGCNGEEITYVSNAITALCQATTNARLCGSGPPPTGGSNFTFSASATASATTNTTNKTVALTAGQKITLGTCGVTGTAVTGDSYLRLFGPSGTEVASNDDGCGGRGSNLSFTATQAGNYEVRAGCYSSGACSGTVAWTLEGGGTGPAPSSGSFAYTANATNSAQTGTTNQGITVAAGQSISFGTCTVTGAAGTGDTFLRLYNSAGQQVTSNDDSCGSLSYANYTVPAGAGGTYQVRAGCFGNSSCGGTVAWTVQ
;
A
#
# COMPACT_ATOMS: atom_id res chain seq x y z
N MET A 1 -15.45 -15.52 48.39
CA MET A 1 -16.88 -15.68 48.73
C MET A 1 -17.65 -14.93 47.65
N HIS A 2 -18.13 -15.62 46.62
CA HIS A 2 -19.54 -16.02 46.52
C HIS A 2 -20.53 -14.86 46.69
N ASN A 3 -21.06 -14.35 45.57
CA ASN A 3 -22.52 -14.21 45.45
C ASN A 3 -22.96 -14.30 43.98
N THR A 4 -23.62 -15.41 43.63
CA THR A 4 -24.34 -15.63 42.39
C THR A 4 -25.84 -15.36 42.59
N ARG A 5 -26.51 -14.77 41.60
CA ARG A 5 -27.95 -14.92 41.27
C ARG A 5 -28.22 -14.10 40.00
N ASN A 6 -28.47 -14.73 38.86
CA ASN A 6 -29.74 -15.34 38.40
C ASN A 6 -30.87 -14.32 38.15
N GLY A 7 -31.42 -14.35 36.93
CA GLY A 7 -32.87 -14.54 36.80
C GLY A 7 -33.65 -13.63 35.84
N ALA A 8 -33.79 -14.08 34.61
CA ALA A 8 -35.05 -14.15 33.84
C ALA A 8 -35.96 -12.90 33.66
N ALA A 9 -36.02 -12.46 32.40
CA ALA A 9 -37.23 -12.36 31.55
C ALA A 9 -38.56 -11.79 32.11
N ARG A 10 -39.10 -10.79 31.39
CA ARG A 10 -40.55 -10.54 31.28
C ARG A 10 -40.97 -10.31 29.83
N LYS A 11 -41.94 -11.11 29.36
CA LYS A 11 -42.80 -10.81 28.19
C LYS A 11 -44.22 -10.58 28.69
N LEU A 12 -44.90 -9.54 28.21
CA LEU A 12 -46.36 -9.41 28.10
C LEU A 12 -46.61 -8.12 27.29
N LEU A 13 -46.99 -8.22 26.01
CA LEU A 13 -48.36 -8.29 25.50
C LEU A 13 -49.21 -7.03 25.78
N GLY A 14 -49.56 -6.33 24.71
CA GLY A 14 -50.58 -5.28 24.65
C GLY A 14 -51.00 -5.11 23.20
N ALA A 15 -52.25 -5.45 22.88
CA ALA A 15 -52.78 -5.45 21.52
C ALA A 15 -54.14 -4.72 21.46
N LEU A 16 -54.60 -4.49 20.24
CA LEU A 16 -55.92 -3.98 19.84
C LEU A 16 -56.17 -2.47 19.94
N LEU A 17 -56.35 -1.85 18.78
CA LEU A 17 -57.64 -1.24 18.41
C LEU A 17 -57.75 -1.09 16.89
N CYS A 18 -58.79 -1.70 16.30
CA CYS A 18 -59.12 -1.57 14.88
C CYS A 18 -60.16 -0.46 14.67
N THR A 19 -60.07 0.26 13.57
CA THR A 19 -61.22 0.94 12.94
C THR A 19 -61.13 0.76 11.42
N LEU A 20 -62.12 0.07 10.83
CA LEU A 20 -62.31 0.04 9.38
C LEU A 20 -63.10 1.27 8.92
N ALA A 21 -62.76 1.78 7.74
CA ALA A 21 -63.66 2.57 6.90
C ALA A 21 -63.53 2.10 5.45
N PHE A 22 -64.62 1.60 4.88
CA PHE A 22 -64.73 1.33 3.44
C PHE A 22 -65.16 2.62 2.73
N THR A 23 -64.59 2.93 1.56
CA THR A 23 -65.34 3.09 0.27
C THR A 23 -64.44 3.58 -0.88
N ALA A 24 -64.88 3.25 -2.10
CA ALA A 24 -64.56 3.87 -3.39
C ALA A 24 -63.18 3.62 -4.04
N CYS A 25 -63.20 2.89 -5.16
CA CYS A 25 -62.13 2.89 -6.16
C CYS A 25 -62.18 4.17 -7.00
N GLN A 26 -61.02 4.82 -7.19
CA GLN A 26 -60.69 5.60 -8.38
C GLN A 26 -59.17 5.56 -8.58
N PRO A 27 -58.66 5.35 -9.81
CA PRO A 27 -57.24 5.50 -10.10
C PRO A 27 -56.90 7.00 -10.20
N ALA A 28 -55.90 7.43 -9.43
CA ALA A 28 -55.30 8.77 -9.55
C ALA A 28 -54.05 8.70 -10.45
N PRO A 29 -53.70 9.80 -11.17
CA PRO A 29 -52.70 9.75 -12.24
C PRO A 29 -51.26 9.68 -11.72
N GLU A 30 -50.36 9.25 -12.60
CA GLU A 30 -48.92 9.21 -12.37
C GLU A 30 -48.37 10.62 -12.05
N ALA A 31 -47.47 10.68 -11.06
CA ALA A 31 -46.75 11.88 -10.68
C ALA A 31 -45.28 11.76 -11.12
N GLU A 32 -44.78 12.81 -11.76
CA GLU A 32 -43.37 12.97 -12.16
C GLU A 32 -42.42 12.83 -10.95
N PRO A 33 -41.23 12.24 -11.11
CA PRO A 33 -40.29 12.03 -10.01
C PRO A 33 -39.60 13.35 -9.60
N GLY A 34 -39.88 13.80 -8.38
CA GLY A 34 -39.16 14.88 -7.70
C GLY A 34 -37.99 14.38 -6.84
N GLU A 35 -37.05 15.27 -6.55
CA GLU A 35 -35.80 15.00 -5.81
C GLU A 35 -36.01 14.34 -4.43
N GLU A 36 -35.21 13.33 -4.10
CA GLU A 36 -35.03 12.84 -2.73
C GLU A 36 -33.78 13.45 -2.07
N ALA A 37 -33.91 13.75 -0.78
CA ALA A 37 -32.86 14.34 0.06
C ALA A 37 -31.89 13.25 0.58
N PRO A 38 -30.65 13.60 0.99
CA PRO A 38 -29.56 12.62 1.12
C PRO A 38 -29.68 11.73 2.36
N ALA A 39 -29.61 10.41 2.15
CA ALA A 39 -29.33 9.44 3.21
C ALA A 39 -27.87 9.54 3.67
N THR A 40 -27.64 9.39 4.98
CA THR A 40 -26.29 9.42 5.57
C THR A 40 -26.02 8.17 6.41
N GLY A 41 -24.94 7.45 6.09
CA GLY A 41 -24.33 6.44 6.96
C GLY A 41 -24.37 4.98 6.44
N ALA A 42 -23.26 4.27 6.72
CA ALA A 42 -22.94 2.89 6.32
C ALA A 42 -22.61 2.69 4.83
N GLY A 43 -21.64 1.80 4.54
CA GLY A 43 -21.11 1.55 3.19
C GLY A 43 -21.18 0.07 2.82
N GLU A 44 -21.51 -0.19 1.55
CA GLU A 44 -21.88 -1.48 0.90
C GLU A 44 -21.75 -1.23 -0.64
N GLN A 45 -21.31 -2.12 -1.55
CA GLN A 45 -20.74 -3.48 -1.50
C GLN A 45 -19.51 -3.60 -2.45
N PRO A 46 -19.24 -4.68 -3.25
CA PRO A 46 -18.44 -4.63 -4.52
C PRO A 46 -18.91 -5.53 -5.74
N VAL A 47 -18.49 -5.26 -7.01
CA VAL A 47 -19.09 -5.78 -8.31
C VAL A 47 -18.13 -6.48 -9.33
N VAL A 48 -18.66 -7.14 -10.40
CA VAL A 48 -17.93 -7.51 -11.65
C VAL A 48 -18.06 -6.48 -12.77
N TYR A 49 -16.95 -6.12 -13.42
CA TYR A 49 -16.89 -5.16 -14.53
C TYR A 49 -16.46 -5.84 -15.83
N GLY A 50 -17.31 -5.76 -16.86
CA GLY A 50 -17.01 -6.33 -18.17
C GLY A 50 -17.06 -7.86 -18.17
N ASN A 51 -15.89 -8.52 -18.09
CA ASN A 51 -15.79 -9.97 -18.00
C ASN A 51 -15.37 -10.37 -16.59
N ASP A 52 -15.93 -11.45 -16.05
CA ASP A 52 -15.52 -11.99 -14.74
C ASP A 52 -14.10 -12.62 -14.81
N ASP A 53 -13.08 -11.81 -14.59
CA ASP A 53 -11.65 -12.09 -14.74
C ASP A 53 -11.01 -12.78 -13.52
N ARG A 54 -11.76 -12.88 -12.41
CA ARG A 54 -11.39 -13.64 -11.20
C ARG A 54 -10.96 -15.06 -11.56
N LYS A 55 -9.79 -15.48 -11.09
CA LYS A 55 -9.24 -16.85 -11.28
C LYS A 55 -8.80 -17.43 -9.94
N ASP A 56 -8.89 -18.75 -9.81
CA ASP A 56 -8.26 -19.44 -8.69
C ASP A 56 -6.74 -19.32 -8.77
N VAL A 57 -6.06 -19.28 -7.61
CA VAL A 57 -4.59 -19.11 -7.54
C VAL A 57 -3.84 -20.13 -8.39
N PHE A 58 -4.31 -21.38 -8.47
CA PHE A 58 -3.66 -22.38 -9.32
C PHE A 58 -3.77 -22.07 -10.82
N GLU A 59 -4.88 -21.45 -11.28
CA GLU A 59 -5.20 -21.15 -12.68
C GLU A 59 -4.53 -19.88 -13.21
N HIS A 60 -4.22 -18.93 -12.33
CA HIS A 60 -3.64 -17.65 -12.75
C HIS A 60 -2.26 -17.84 -13.41
N THR A 61 -1.98 -17.10 -14.49
CA THR A 61 -0.76 -17.29 -15.28
C THR A 61 0.43 -16.46 -14.78
N ASN A 62 0.17 -15.38 -14.03
CA ASN A 62 1.23 -14.52 -13.49
C ASN A 62 1.80 -15.12 -12.20
N ALA A 63 3.02 -15.64 -12.28
CA ALA A 63 3.70 -16.26 -11.15
C ALA A 63 3.94 -15.30 -9.95
N THR A 64 4.10 -14.00 -10.20
CA THR A 64 4.29 -13.00 -9.14
C THR A 64 2.99 -12.78 -8.36
N LEU A 65 1.85 -12.63 -9.05
CA LEU A 65 0.55 -12.49 -8.40
C LEU A 65 0.17 -13.79 -7.65
N LYS A 66 0.49 -14.96 -8.19
CA LYS A 66 0.39 -16.22 -7.43
C LYS A 66 1.23 -16.18 -6.16
N ALA A 67 2.49 -15.78 -6.23
CA ALA A 67 3.33 -15.65 -5.05
C ALA A 67 2.75 -14.67 -4.01
N ARG A 68 2.10 -13.57 -4.42
CA ARG A 68 1.37 -12.69 -3.48
C ARG A 68 0.21 -13.41 -2.78
N ALA A 69 -0.62 -14.13 -3.54
CA ALA A 69 -1.73 -14.90 -2.99
C ALA A 69 -1.27 -16.02 -2.03
N GLU A 70 -0.16 -16.69 -2.34
CA GLU A 70 0.36 -17.80 -1.56
C GLU A 70 1.20 -17.37 -0.33
N GLN A 71 1.82 -16.18 -0.37
CA GLN A 71 2.81 -15.75 0.62
C GLN A 71 2.42 -14.52 1.43
N ALA A 72 1.47 -13.69 0.97
CA ALA A 72 1.13 -12.43 1.61
C ALA A 72 -0.37 -12.22 1.85
N THR A 73 -1.25 -12.75 0.99
CA THR A 73 -2.70 -12.63 1.19
C THR A 73 -3.19 -13.47 2.37
N VAL A 74 -4.11 -12.90 3.14
CA VAL A 74 -4.77 -13.54 4.29
C VAL A 74 -6.27 -13.35 4.25
N ALA A 75 -7.01 -14.34 4.74
CA ALA A 75 -8.42 -14.23 5.08
C ALA A 75 -8.57 -13.83 6.55
N LEU A 76 -9.56 -13.00 6.85
CA LEU A 76 -10.00 -12.70 8.21
C LEU A 76 -11.23 -13.55 8.51
N MET A 77 -11.12 -14.38 9.54
CA MET A 77 -12.12 -15.37 9.96
C MET A 77 -12.39 -15.25 11.46
N SER A 78 -13.56 -15.71 11.90
CA SER A 78 -13.88 -15.90 13.32
C SER A 78 -13.49 -17.33 13.77
N PRO A 79 -13.22 -17.57 15.06
CA PRO A 79 -12.96 -18.91 15.60
C PRO A 79 -14.08 -19.93 15.38
N SER A 80 -15.30 -19.49 15.08
CA SER A 80 -16.45 -20.34 14.70
C SER A 80 -16.35 -20.89 13.28
N ASP A 81 -15.57 -20.26 12.40
CA ASP A 81 -15.69 -20.44 10.96
C ASP A 81 -14.78 -21.58 10.45
N PHE A 82 -13.98 -22.16 11.37
CA PHE A 82 -13.14 -23.32 11.11
C PHE A 82 -13.04 -24.26 12.32
N ASN A 83 -12.64 -25.51 12.08
CA ASN A 83 -12.34 -26.50 13.08
C ASN A 83 -10.84 -26.83 13.04
N ALA A 84 -10.13 -26.42 14.09
CA ALA A 84 -8.69 -26.62 14.26
C ALA A 84 -8.33 -27.81 15.18
N SER A 85 -9.28 -28.71 15.47
CA SER A 85 -9.03 -29.87 16.36
C SER A 85 -7.96 -30.83 15.83
N ASN A 86 -7.73 -30.85 14.50
CA ASN A 86 -6.57 -31.49 13.90
C ASN A 86 -5.55 -30.39 13.49
N PRO A 87 -4.39 -30.27 14.16
CA PRO A 87 -3.44 -29.20 13.89
C PRO A 87 -2.83 -29.25 12.48
N ASN A 88 -2.83 -30.42 11.84
CA ASN A 88 -2.26 -30.64 10.52
C ASN A 88 -3.29 -30.54 9.38
N ASN A 89 -4.58 -30.38 9.69
CA ASN A 89 -5.64 -30.26 8.69
C ASN A 89 -6.86 -29.55 9.29
N VAL A 90 -6.85 -28.22 9.22
CA VAL A 90 -7.97 -27.36 9.56
C VAL A 90 -9.06 -27.51 8.49
N THR A 91 -10.32 -27.66 8.91
CA THR A 91 -11.48 -27.69 8.01
C THR A 91 -12.36 -26.47 8.23
N PHE A 92 -12.93 -25.93 7.17
CA PHE A 92 -13.82 -24.77 7.26
C PHE A 92 -15.26 -25.19 7.55
N ASN A 93 -15.95 -24.43 8.39
CA ASN A 93 -17.34 -24.66 8.78
C ASN A 93 -18.25 -23.81 7.89
N GLY A 94 -19.53 -24.19 7.81
CA GLY A 94 -20.58 -23.39 7.15
C GLY A 94 -20.99 -23.87 5.75
N PRO A 95 -21.86 -23.09 5.08
CA PRO A 95 -22.35 -23.37 3.73
C PRO A 95 -21.25 -23.18 2.66
N ASN A 96 -21.56 -23.61 1.43
CA ASN A 96 -20.87 -23.12 0.25
C ASN A 96 -21.57 -21.86 -0.29
N LEU A 97 -20.87 -21.10 -1.13
CA LEU A 97 -21.32 -19.85 -1.74
C LEU A 97 -22.70 -19.96 -2.40
N GLY A 98 -22.98 -21.08 -3.08
CA GLY A 98 -24.27 -21.32 -3.71
C GLY A 98 -25.44 -21.48 -2.76
N SER A 99 -25.17 -21.79 -1.49
CA SER A 99 -26.15 -21.86 -0.42
C SER A 99 -26.20 -20.62 0.47
N SER A 100 -25.11 -19.85 0.60
CA SER A 100 -25.14 -18.57 1.32
C SER A 100 -25.89 -17.50 0.51
N GLU A 101 -25.52 -17.32 -0.76
CA GLU A 101 -26.06 -16.25 -1.62
C GLU A 101 -27.23 -16.72 -2.50
N ASN A 102 -27.77 -17.93 -2.28
CA ASN A 102 -28.81 -18.54 -3.10
C ASN A 102 -28.49 -18.53 -4.63
N LEU A 103 -27.23 -18.80 -4.99
CA LEU A 103 -26.79 -18.66 -6.39
C LEU A 103 -27.41 -19.68 -7.34
N CYS A 104 -27.74 -19.21 -8.53
CA CYS A 104 -28.12 -20.06 -9.66
C CYS A 104 -27.01 -21.08 -9.99
N THR A 105 -27.39 -22.24 -10.54
CA THR A 105 -26.44 -23.35 -10.80
C THR A 105 -25.37 -23.05 -11.85
N SER A 106 -25.56 -21.98 -12.65
CA SER A 106 -24.60 -21.47 -13.63
C SER A 106 -23.48 -20.62 -13.02
N GLN A 107 -23.60 -20.18 -11.76
CA GLN A 107 -22.66 -19.23 -11.18
C GLN A 107 -21.32 -19.88 -10.82
N ARG A 108 -20.24 -19.13 -11.01
CA ARG A 108 -18.86 -19.57 -10.72
C ARG A 108 -18.63 -19.68 -9.21
N PHE A 109 -17.63 -20.48 -8.83
CA PHE A 109 -17.19 -20.68 -7.44
C PHE A 109 -18.28 -21.17 -6.46
N ARG A 110 -19.44 -21.59 -6.96
CA ARG A 110 -20.63 -21.97 -6.19
C ARG A 110 -20.39 -23.03 -5.10
N SER A 111 -19.40 -23.91 -5.29
CA SER A 111 -19.03 -24.98 -4.36
C SER A 111 -17.96 -24.60 -3.33
N ASP A 112 -17.44 -23.37 -3.37
CA ASP A 112 -16.44 -22.89 -2.43
C ASP A 112 -17.05 -22.61 -1.04
N PRO A 113 -16.34 -22.93 0.06
CA PRO A 113 -16.77 -22.56 1.41
C PRO A 113 -16.72 -21.04 1.60
N THR A 114 -17.60 -20.49 2.44
CA THR A 114 -17.67 -19.05 2.75
C THR A 114 -17.28 -18.80 4.21
N ALA A 115 -15.97 -18.91 4.50
CA ALA A 115 -15.44 -18.89 5.87
C ALA A 115 -14.76 -17.57 6.27
N ALA A 116 -14.47 -16.69 5.32
CA ALA A 116 -13.92 -15.35 5.60
C ALA A 116 -15.00 -14.27 5.54
N TRP A 117 -14.78 -13.18 6.26
CA TRP A 117 -15.66 -12.00 6.23
C TRP A 117 -14.91 -10.72 5.83
N CYS A 118 -13.58 -10.75 5.83
CA CYS A 118 -12.69 -9.74 5.25
C CYS A 118 -11.39 -10.41 4.73
N SER A 119 -10.55 -9.61 4.09
CA SER A 119 -9.24 -9.97 3.55
C SER A 119 -8.14 -9.06 4.10
N GLY A 120 -6.88 -9.42 3.85
CA GLY A 120 -5.72 -8.64 4.26
C GLY A 120 -4.46 -9.00 3.49
N THR A 121 -3.40 -8.23 3.73
CA THR A 121 -2.06 -8.46 3.15
C THR A 121 -0.97 -8.31 4.20
N LEU A 122 -0.11 -9.32 4.36
CA LEU A 122 1.11 -9.25 5.15
C LEU A 122 2.09 -8.24 4.53
N ILE A 123 2.44 -7.18 5.28
CA ILE A 123 3.32 -6.09 4.84
C ILE A 123 4.64 -6.00 5.63
N ASP A 124 4.73 -6.69 6.78
CA ASP A 124 5.97 -6.88 7.53
C ASP A 124 5.99 -8.26 8.20
N ASP A 125 7.03 -8.60 8.94
CA ASP A 125 7.24 -9.90 9.60
C ASP A 125 6.06 -10.33 10.48
N ASP A 126 5.40 -9.38 11.14
CA ASP A 126 4.21 -9.62 11.97
C ASP A 126 3.10 -8.56 11.78
N LEU A 127 3.10 -7.83 10.65
CA LEU A 127 2.11 -6.78 10.36
C LEU A 127 1.26 -7.12 9.13
N VAL A 128 -0.06 -7.09 9.32
CA VAL A 128 -1.07 -7.28 8.26
C VAL A 128 -1.86 -6.00 8.04
N LEU A 129 -1.92 -5.57 6.79
CA LEU A 129 -2.78 -4.49 6.30
C LEU A 129 -4.18 -5.03 5.99
N THR A 130 -5.22 -4.29 6.33
CA THR A 130 -6.63 -4.56 5.99
C THR A 130 -7.43 -3.25 5.98
N ALA A 131 -8.74 -3.31 5.71
CA ALA A 131 -9.62 -2.15 5.82
C ALA A 131 -9.90 -1.80 7.29
N GLY A 132 -10.07 -0.51 7.58
CA GLY A 132 -10.39 -0.02 8.92
C GLY A 132 -11.77 -0.43 9.39
N HIS A 133 -12.74 -0.62 8.50
CA HIS A 133 -14.04 -1.18 8.84
C HIS A 133 -14.03 -2.68 9.13
N CYS A 134 -12.97 -3.41 8.77
CA CYS A 134 -12.92 -4.84 9.08
C CYS A 134 -12.74 -5.06 10.59
N VAL A 135 -11.75 -4.42 11.20
CA VAL A 135 -11.48 -4.55 12.64
C VAL A 135 -11.58 -3.18 13.30
N GLU A 136 -12.69 -2.92 13.98
CA GLU A 136 -13.02 -1.63 14.57
C GLU A 136 -12.53 -1.48 16.02
N SER A 137 -12.47 -2.58 16.77
CA SER A 137 -12.16 -2.58 18.21
C SER A 137 -11.12 -3.62 18.64
N ALA A 138 -10.54 -3.42 19.83
CA ALA A 138 -9.61 -4.38 20.43
C ALA A 138 -10.28 -5.73 20.76
N ALA A 139 -11.59 -5.76 20.98
CA ALA A 139 -12.35 -6.99 21.18
C ALA A 139 -12.46 -7.78 19.86
N GLU A 140 -12.86 -7.11 18.78
CA GLU A 140 -12.89 -7.71 17.44
C GLU A 140 -11.51 -8.19 16.98
N CYS A 141 -10.43 -7.47 17.32
CA CYS A 141 -9.06 -7.98 17.12
C CYS A 141 -8.84 -9.29 17.90
N GLY A 142 -9.15 -9.34 19.20
CA GLY A 142 -9.03 -10.58 19.99
C GLY A 142 -9.81 -11.77 19.41
N ASP A 143 -10.95 -11.51 18.78
CA ASP A 143 -11.79 -12.51 18.10
C ASP A 143 -11.44 -12.70 16.60
N THR A 144 -10.52 -11.91 16.02
CA THR A 144 -10.09 -12.06 14.62
C THR A 144 -9.00 -13.13 14.50
N ARG A 145 -9.12 -14.00 13.50
CA ARG A 145 -8.09 -14.94 13.08
C ARG A 145 -7.62 -14.59 11.67
N ILE A 146 -6.31 -14.42 11.53
CA ILE A 146 -5.63 -14.16 10.27
C ILE A 146 -5.21 -15.52 9.72
N VAL A 147 -5.78 -15.92 8.58
CA VAL A 147 -5.63 -17.25 7.99
C VAL A 147 -4.93 -17.15 6.64
N PHE A 148 -3.69 -17.64 6.59
CA PHE A 148 -2.97 -17.86 5.33
C PHE A 148 -3.41 -19.15 4.66
N ASN A 149 -2.92 -19.40 3.45
CA ASN A 149 -3.13 -20.67 2.72
C ASN A 149 -4.60 -21.00 2.38
N TYR A 150 -5.54 -20.05 2.49
CA TYR A 150 -6.94 -20.24 2.13
C TYR A 150 -7.18 -20.07 0.62
N TYR A 151 -6.60 -20.97 -0.19
CA TYR A 151 -6.71 -20.93 -1.66
C TYR A 151 -6.79 -22.34 -2.28
N ARG A 152 -7.19 -22.47 -3.55
CA ARG A 152 -7.19 -23.75 -4.28
C ARG A 152 -5.85 -24.03 -4.95
N THR A 153 -5.34 -25.26 -4.80
CA THR A 153 -4.15 -25.79 -5.51
C THR A 153 -4.51 -26.54 -6.79
N ALA A 154 -5.77 -26.96 -6.92
CA ALA A 154 -6.39 -27.50 -8.13
C ALA A 154 -7.91 -27.30 -8.04
N ALA A 155 -8.63 -27.50 -9.15
CA ALA A 155 -10.06 -27.16 -9.28
C ALA A 155 -10.94 -27.63 -8.10
N ASN A 156 -10.71 -28.83 -7.58
CA ASN A 156 -11.46 -29.39 -6.45
C ASN A 156 -10.64 -29.52 -5.15
N THR A 157 -9.42 -29.01 -5.11
CA THR A 157 -8.47 -29.20 -3.99
C THR A 157 -8.13 -27.87 -3.33
N LEU A 158 -8.55 -27.69 -2.09
CA LEU A 158 -8.03 -26.62 -1.23
C LEU A 158 -6.59 -26.94 -0.80
N LYS A 159 -5.78 -25.90 -0.68
CA LYS A 159 -4.52 -25.95 0.05
C LYS A 159 -4.81 -26.37 1.50
N THR A 160 -4.08 -27.36 2.01
CA THR A 160 -4.18 -27.76 3.41
C THR A 160 -3.72 -26.61 4.31
N VAL A 161 -4.62 -26.13 5.16
CA VAL A 161 -4.34 -25.15 6.22
C VAL A 161 -4.03 -25.92 7.50
N THR A 162 -2.97 -25.51 8.20
CA THR A 162 -2.57 -26.04 9.50
C THR A 162 -2.72 -24.98 10.58
N THR A 163 -2.70 -25.34 11.87
CA THR A 163 -2.72 -24.34 12.95
C THR A 163 -1.50 -23.40 12.94
N ALA A 164 -0.42 -23.75 12.23
CA ALA A 164 0.73 -22.87 12.04
C ALA A 164 0.47 -21.76 10.98
N ASP A 165 -0.57 -21.90 10.16
CA ASP A 165 -1.01 -20.92 9.16
C ASP A 165 -2.06 -19.93 9.70
N ILE A 166 -2.52 -20.14 10.94
CA ILE A 166 -3.51 -19.33 11.62
C ILE A 166 -2.84 -18.51 12.72
N PHE A 167 -3.08 -17.21 12.72
CA PHE A 167 -2.54 -16.24 13.67
C PHE A 167 -3.69 -15.51 14.35
N SER A 168 -3.50 -15.10 15.60
CA SER A 168 -4.42 -14.21 16.30
C SER A 168 -4.02 -12.76 16.05
N CYS A 169 -4.98 -11.84 15.94
CA CYS A 169 -4.67 -10.41 16.04
C CYS A 169 -4.29 -10.10 17.49
N GLN A 170 -3.05 -9.66 17.71
CA GLN A 170 -2.52 -9.27 19.02
C GLN A 170 -2.95 -7.83 19.38
N SER A 171 -2.90 -6.93 18.42
CA SER A 171 -3.30 -5.54 18.59
C SER A 171 -3.54 -4.85 17.25
N ILE A 172 -4.36 -3.80 17.26
CA ILE A 172 -4.44 -2.82 16.18
C ILE A 172 -3.29 -1.83 16.40
N VAL A 173 -2.35 -1.73 15.46
CA VAL A 173 -1.21 -0.80 15.53
C VAL A 173 -1.63 0.61 15.13
N VAL A 174 -2.34 0.72 14.00
CA VAL A 174 -2.99 1.95 13.53
C VAL A 174 -4.31 1.61 12.85
N ARG A 175 -5.27 2.52 12.93
CA ARG A 175 -6.57 2.42 12.26
C ARG A 175 -7.10 3.80 11.89
N LYS A 176 -7.77 3.88 10.74
CA LYS A 176 -8.60 5.01 10.31
C LYS A 176 -9.85 4.47 9.60
N LYS A 177 -11.03 4.98 9.95
CA LYS A 177 -12.29 4.82 9.20
C LYS A 177 -13.05 6.13 9.35
N SER A 178 -12.81 7.09 8.48
CA SER A 178 -13.40 8.43 8.61
C SER A 178 -13.22 9.30 7.37
N THR A 179 -14.26 10.05 7.04
CA THR A 179 -14.16 11.23 6.18
C THR A 179 -13.72 12.45 7.01
N THR A 180 -12.67 13.17 6.61
CA THR A 180 -12.19 14.39 7.29
C THR A 180 -11.52 15.33 6.29
N GLY A 181 -11.96 16.59 6.24
CA GLY A 181 -11.38 17.60 5.34
C GLY A 181 -11.51 17.24 3.84
N GLY A 182 -12.59 16.55 3.46
CA GLY A 182 -12.82 16.07 2.08
C GLY A 182 -12.00 14.82 1.68
N ARG A 183 -11.16 14.30 2.57
CA ARG A 183 -10.45 13.02 2.38
C ARG A 183 -11.23 11.90 3.05
N ASP A 184 -11.38 10.76 2.39
CA ASP A 184 -11.99 9.57 2.97
C ASP A 184 -10.98 8.42 3.10
N LEU A 185 -10.79 7.91 4.32
CA LEU A 185 -9.74 6.97 4.65
C LEU A 185 -10.29 5.78 5.44
N ASP A 186 -10.01 4.59 4.95
CA ASP A 186 -10.43 3.32 5.55
C ASP A 186 -9.27 2.30 5.51
N PHE A 187 -8.55 2.15 6.63
CA PHE A 187 -7.43 1.22 6.76
C PHE A 187 -7.19 0.80 8.21
N ALA A 188 -6.61 -0.39 8.40
CA ALA A 188 -5.99 -0.81 9.65
C ALA A 188 -4.70 -1.59 9.39
N ILE A 189 -3.75 -1.48 10.31
CA ILE A 189 -2.58 -2.37 10.39
C ILE A 189 -2.67 -3.13 11.70
N LEU A 190 -2.78 -4.45 11.59
CA LEU A 190 -2.91 -5.40 12.68
C LEU A 190 -1.55 -6.03 12.96
N LYS A 191 -1.21 -6.18 14.24
CA LYS A 191 -0.06 -6.97 14.69
C LYS A 191 -0.50 -8.40 14.95
N LEU A 192 0.27 -9.36 14.44
CA LEU A 192 0.07 -10.79 14.69
C LEU A 192 0.61 -11.19 16.06
N ASP A 193 0.09 -12.28 16.62
CA ASP A 193 0.56 -12.89 17.88
C ASP A 193 2.00 -13.44 17.82
N ARG A 194 2.53 -13.64 16.61
CA ARG A 194 3.89 -14.12 16.31
C ARG A 194 4.27 -13.74 14.87
N ALA A 195 5.57 -13.75 14.57
CA ALA A 195 6.05 -13.57 13.21
C ALA A 195 5.52 -14.63 12.23
N ALA A 196 5.12 -14.17 11.04
CA ALA A 196 4.77 -14.98 9.89
C ALA A 196 5.98 -15.33 9.03
N THR A 197 7.02 -14.49 9.02
CA THR A 197 8.34 -14.84 8.44
C THR A 197 9.08 -15.85 9.34
N PRO A 198 9.91 -16.73 8.76
CA PRO A 198 10.20 -16.93 7.34
C PRO A 198 9.22 -17.90 6.63
N ARG A 199 8.11 -18.31 7.26
CA ARG A 199 7.12 -19.23 6.65
C ARG A 199 6.36 -18.59 5.49
N PHE A 200 6.09 -17.29 5.62
CA PHE A 200 5.42 -16.44 4.64
C PHE A 200 6.33 -15.26 4.28
N THR A 201 6.10 -14.64 3.12
CA THR A 201 6.92 -13.53 2.62
C THR A 201 6.02 -12.29 2.42
N PRO A 202 6.23 -11.20 3.18
CA PRO A 202 5.43 -9.99 3.07
C PRO A 202 5.44 -9.39 1.66
N ALA A 203 4.32 -8.79 1.26
CA ALA A 203 4.20 -8.07 0.01
C ALA A 203 5.08 -6.81 0.03
N PRO A 204 5.81 -6.50 -1.06
CA PRO A 204 6.47 -5.21 -1.21
C PRO A 204 5.40 -4.13 -1.34
N VAL A 205 5.49 -3.11 -0.48
CA VAL A 205 4.59 -1.97 -0.49
C VAL A 205 5.06 -0.95 -1.54
N ARG A 206 4.12 -0.41 -2.33
CA ARG A 206 4.41 0.60 -3.33
C ARG A 206 4.99 1.85 -2.67
N ALA A 207 6.15 2.29 -3.14
CA ALA A 207 6.85 3.43 -2.58
C ALA A 207 6.18 4.78 -2.93
N GLY A 208 6.37 5.77 -2.04
CA GLY A 208 5.94 7.15 -2.27
C GLY A 208 4.42 7.36 -2.23
N ASN A 209 3.99 8.51 -2.73
CA ASN A 209 2.60 8.97 -2.71
C ASN A 209 2.06 9.40 -4.09
N THR A 210 2.81 9.15 -5.17
CA THR A 210 2.35 9.46 -6.53
C THR A 210 1.04 8.72 -6.85
N ALA A 211 0.04 9.41 -7.36
CA ALA A 211 -1.20 8.80 -7.84
C ALA A 211 -0.91 7.69 -8.88
N LEU A 212 -1.80 6.70 -8.99
CA LEU A 212 -1.84 5.86 -10.19
C LEU A 212 -2.36 6.69 -11.38
N ALA A 213 -2.03 6.30 -12.60
CA ALA A 213 -2.60 6.93 -13.78
C ALA A 213 -4.00 6.36 -14.07
N THR A 214 -4.91 7.16 -14.64
CA THR A 214 -6.12 6.62 -15.28
C THR A 214 -5.70 5.63 -16.38
N GLY A 215 -6.34 4.46 -16.42
CA GLY A 215 -5.98 3.36 -17.30
C GLY A 215 -4.82 2.48 -16.81
N ALA A 216 -4.24 2.76 -15.63
CA ALA A 216 -3.25 1.86 -15.04
C ALA A 216 -3.91 0.53 -14.64
N ASN A 217 -3.35 -0.58 -15.10
CA ASN A 217 -3.83 -1.91 -14.72
C ASN A 217 -3.43 -2.24 -13.28
N VAL A 218 -4.38 -2.82 -12.55
CA VAL A 218 -4.25 -3.24 -11.17
C VAL A 218 -4.77 -4.67 -11.02
N ALA A 219 -4.27 -5.38 -10.02
CA ALA A 219 -4.72 -6.72 -9.66
C ALA A 219 -5.12 -6.75 -8.19
N VAL A 220 -6.28 -7.33 -7.88
CA VAL A 220 -6.77 -7.52 -6.52
C VAL A 220 -6.63 -8.99 -6.13
N ILE A 221 -6.25 -9.24 -4.87
CA ILE A 221 -6.10 -10.59 -4.34
C ILE A 221 -6.74 -10.70 -2.96
N GLY A 222 -7.76 -11.56 -2.84
CA GLY A 222 -8.39 -11.89 -1.57
C GLY A 222 -9.67 -12.71 -1.69
N SER A 223 -10.51 -12.60 -0.67
CA SER A 223 -11.53 -13.57 -0.27
C SER A 223 -12.95 -13.06 -0.50
N GLY A 224 -13.27 -12.73 -1.75
CA GLY A 224 -14.61 -12.28 -2.14
C GLY A 224 -15.72 -13.27 -1.77
N SER A 225 -16.82 -12.77 -1.24
CA SER A 225 -17.92 -13.54 -0.64
C SER A 225 -17.45 -14.59 0.39
N GLY A 226 -16.30 -14.35 1.03
CA GLY A 226 -15.69 -15.27 1.99
C GLY A 226 -15.03 -16.53 1.40
N ILE A 227 -14.89 -16.62 0.08
CA ILE A 227 -14.38 -17.81 -0.62
C ILE A 227 -12.85 -17.84 -0.69
N PRO A 228 -12.23 -19.01 -0.95
CA PRO A 228 -10.78 -19.15 -1.09
C PRO A 228 -10.21 -18.17 -2.14
N PHE A 229 -9.00 -17.68 -1.90
CA PHE A 229 -8.44 -16.53 -2.60
C PHE A 229 -8.58 -16.62 -4.11
N LYS A 230 -9.14 -15.56 -4.69
CA LYS A 230 -9.13 -15.33 -6.14
C LYS A 230 -8.12 -14.22 -6.45
N ILE A 231 -7.58 -14.29 -7.66
CA ILE A 231 -6.79 -13.22 -8.27
C ILE A 231 -7.63 -12.69 -9.43
N ASP A 232 -8.04 -11.43 -9.36
CA ASP A 232 -8.40 -10.65 -10.54
C ASP A 232 -7.20 -9.79 -10.95
N SER A 233 -6.96 -9.69 -12.25
CA SER A 233 -5.93 -8.82 -12.84
C SER A 233 -6.41 -8.09 -14.10
N GLY A 234 -7.72 -8.06 -14.35
CA GLY A 234 -8.34 -7.28 -15.43
C GLY A 234 -8.54 -5.81 -15.05
N GLY A 235 -8.70 -5.53 -13.75
CA GLY A 235 -9.01 -4.21 -13.23
C GLY A 235 -8.13 -3.05 -13.72
N SER A 236 -8.77 -1.90 -13.93
CA SER A 236 -8.14 -0.68 -14.45
C SER A 236 -8.56 0.55 -13.65
N VAL A 237 -7.62 1.44 -13.34
CA VAL A 237 -7.90 2.67 -12.58
C VAL A 237 -8.76 3.63 -13.42
N ARG A 238 -9.99 3.89 -12.99
CA ARG A 238 -10.87 4.92 -13.54
C ARG A 238 -10.45 6.30 -13.04
N THR A 239 -10.53 6.51 -11.73
CA THR A 239 -10.42 7.83 -11.10
C THR A 239 -9.33 7.82 -10.03
N PRO A 240 -8.14 8.41 -10.30
CA PRO A 240 -6.98 8.28 -9.41
C PRO A 240 -6.96 9.24 -8.22
N ARG A 241 -7.92 10.19 -8.15
CA ARG A 241 -8.05 11.23 -7.10
C ARG A 241 -6.72 11.90 -6.72
N ALA A 242 -5.94 12.28 -7.73
CA ALA A 242 -4.54 12.74 -7.57
C ALA A 242 -4.37 14.01 -6.71
N SER A 243 -5.43 14.77 -6.43
CA SER A 243 -5.44 15.93 -5.55
C SER A 243 -5.57 15.60 -4.05
N THR A 244 -6.16 14.45 -3.70
CA THR A 244 -6.45 14.06 -2.32
C THR A 244 -5.69 12.82 -1.86
N LEU A 245 -5.33 11.92 -2.80
CA LEU A 245 -4.54 10.69 -2.55
C LEU A 245 -5.05 9.90 -1.34
N ASP A 246 -6.36 9.89 -1.17
CA ASP A 246 -7.07 9.21 -0.09
C ASP A 246 -7.42 7.79 -0.54
N TYR A 247 -8.11 7.68 -1.67
CA TYR A 247 -8.36 6.43 -2.38
C TYR A 247 -8.29 6.64 -3.91
N PHE A 248 -8.35 5.57 -4.70
CA PHE A 248 -8.61 5.62 -6.13
C PHE A 248 -9.77 4.68 -6.49
N VAL A 249 -10.38 4.89 -7.66
CA VAL A 249 -11.48 4.06 -8.18
C VAL A 249 -10.96 3.17 -9.31
N ALA A 250 -11.26 1.87 -9.29
CA ALA A 250 -10.88 0.92 -10.36
C ALA A 250 -12.02 -0.05 -10.75
N THR A 251 -11.81 -0.83 -11.82
CA THR A 251 -12.72 -1.89 -12.30
C THR A 251 -12.33 -3.30 -11.83
N THR A 252 -11.94 -3.45 -10.56
CA THR A 252 -11.54 -4.78 -10.04
C THR A 252 -12.75 -5.65 -9.72
N ASP A 253 -12.75 -6.91 -10.16
CA ASP A 253 -13.85 -7.84 -9.91
C ASP A 253 -13.87 -8.32 -8.46
N THR A 254 -14.68 -7.65 -7.65
CA THR A 254 -14.68 -7.82 -6.19
C THR A 254 -16.09 -8.03 -5.66
N PHE A 255 -16.16 -8.46 -4.40
CA PHE A 255 -17.34 -9.04 -3.74
C PHE A 255 -17.17 -8.88 -2.24
N ALA A 256 -18.25 -8.76 -1.46
CA ALA A 256 -18.23 -8.53 -0.01
C ALA A 256 -17.26 -9.50 0.69
N GLY A 257 -16.35 -8.99 1.53
CA GLY A 257 -15.25 -9.80 2.10
C GLY A 257 -13.92 -9.74 1.34
N ASN A 258 -13.89 -9.19 0.11
CA ASN A 258 -12.68 -8.59 -0.44
C ASN A 258 -12.28 -7.28 0.28
N SER A 259 -13.10 -6.76 1.20
CA SER A 259 -12.70 -5.65 2.07
C SER A 259 -11.37 -5.95 2.76
N GLY A 260 -10.38 -5.06 2.60
CA GLY A 260 -9.01 -5.26 3.07
C GLY A 260 -8.09 -6.04 2.14
N SER A 261 -8.58 -6.56 1.00
CA SER A 261 -7.77 -7.19 -0.04
C SER A 261 -6.66 -6.27 -0.52
N GLY A 262 -5.50 -6.86 -0.80
CA GLY A 262 -4.39 -6.13 -1.39
C GLY A 262 -4.63 -5.85 -2.86
N VAL A 263 -4.57 -4.58 -3.24
CA VAL A 263 -4.59 -4.15 -4.65
C VAL A 263 -3.19 -3.76 -5.08
N TYR A 264 -2.68 -4.47 -6.08
CA TYR A 264 -1.33 -4.34 -6.62
C TYR A 264 -1.36 -3.58 -7.94
N GLU A 265 -0.40 -2.71 -8.18
CA GLU A 265 -0.11 -2.32 -9.57
C GLU A 265 0.64 -3.46 -10.27
N THR A 266 0.47 -3.62 -11.58
CA THR A 266 0.97 -4.81 -12.31
C THR A 266 2.30 -4.60 -13.04
N ALA A 267 2.93 -3.43 -12.94
CA ALA A 267 4.24 -3.15 -13.53
C ALA A 267 5.37 -3.66 -12.62
N GLU A 268 5.30 -3.40 -11.32
CA GLU A 268 6.28 -3.82 -10.30
C GLU A 268 5.72 -4.86 -9.32
N HIS A 269 4.40 -5.14 -9.37
CA HIS A 269 3.70 -6.07 -8.46
C HIS A 269 3.84 -5.69 -6.99
N THR A 270 3.80 -4.37 -6.74
CA THR A 270 3.81 -3.74 -5.43
C THR A 270 2.40 -3.39 -4.98
N LEU A 271 2.15 -3.53 -3.67
CA LEU A 271 0.86 -3.24 -3.06
C LEU A 271 0.61 -1.74 -3.12
N ALA A 272 -0.34 -1.30 -3.95
CA ALA A 272 -0.66 0.11 -4.20
C ALA A 272 -1.82 0.62 -3.34
N GLY A 273 -2.73 -0.28 -2.92
CA GLY A 273 -3.87 0.09 -2.10
C GLY A 273 -4.60 -1.08 -1.45
N ILE A 274 -5.68 -0.73 -0.77
CA ILE A 274 -6.52 -1.61 0.06
C ILE A 274 -7.94 -1.47 -0.49
N LEU A 275 -8.57 -2.56 -0.95
CA LEU A 275 -9.98 -2.48 -1.34
C LEU A 275 -10.84 -2.17 -0.11
N VAL A 276 -11.75 -1.19 -0.22
CA VAL A 276 -12.59 -0.77 0.90
C VAL A 276 -14.08 -0.67 0.59
N ARG A 277 -14.50 -0.38 -0.66
CA ARG A 277 -15.92 -0.20 -1.07
C ARG A 277 -16.10 -0.38 -2.58
N GLY A 278 -17.34 -0.48 -3.03
CA GLY A 278 -17.80 -0.70 -4.41
C GLY A 278 -19.34 -0.78 -4.51
N ASP A 279 -19.86 -1.54 -5.48
CA ASP A 279 -21.30 -1.65 -5.82
C ASP A 279 -21.95 -3.02 -5.44
N GLU A 280 -23.26 -3.25 -5.63
CA GLU A 280 -23.98 -4.49 -5.19
C GLU A 280 -23.49 -5.81 -5.84
N ASP A 281 -23.03 -6.82 -5.05
CA ASP A 281 -22.48 -8.12 -5.53
C ASP A 281 -23.38 -8.94 -6.48
N TYR A 282 -24.66 -9.09 -6.11
CA TYR A 282 -25.54 -10.12 -6.65
C TYR A 282 -26.97 -9.60 -6.84
N ILE A 283 -27.56 -9.88 -8.00
CA ILE A 283 -28.92 -9.46 -8.34
C ILE A 283 -29.86 -10.66 -8.53
N GLY A 284 -31.13 -10.46 -8.22
CA GLY A 284 -32.17 -11.48 -8.32
C GLY A 284 -32.47 -11.91 -9.76
N SER A 285 -32.46 -13.21 -10.01
CA SER A 285 -32.77 -13.84 -11.30
C SER A 285 -33.81 -14.95 -11.12
N GLY A 286 -35.08 -14.55 -11.03
CA GLY A 286 -36.18 -15.48 -10.74
C GLY A 286 -36.14 -15.96 -9.29
N SER A 287 -35.77 -17.23 -9.06
CA SER A 287 -35.73 -17.84 -7.71
C SER A 287 -34.31 -17.98 -7.13
N CYS A 288 -33.29 -17.50 -7.84
CA CYS A 288 -31.89 -17.57 -7.45
C CYS A 288 -31.15 -16.29 -7.84
N ASN A 289 -29.96 -16.08 -7.29
CA ASN A 289 -29.17 -14.88 -7.57
C ASN A 289 -28.08 -15.16 -8.61
N VAL A 290 -27.72 -14.12 -9.36
CA VAL A 290 -26.59 -14.10 -10.30
C VAL A 290 -25.66 -12.94 -9.95
N VAL A 291 -24.39 -13.06 -10.32
CA VAL A 291 -23.41 -11.97 -10.24
C VAL A 291 -23.97 -10.71 -10.90
N ASN A 292 -23.89 -9.58 -10.21
CA ASN A 292 -24.15 -8.29 -10.82
C ASN A 292 -23.00 -7.94 -11.77
N THR A 293 -23.32 -7.48 -12.98
CA THR A 293 -22.32 -7.20 -14.01
C THR A 293 -22.53 -5.81 -14.59
N CYS A 294 -21.56 -4.94 -14.35
CA CYS A 294 -21.50 -3.59 -14.87
C CYS A 294 -20.60 -3.53 -16.11
N THR A 295 -20.74 -2.50 -16.94
CA THR A 295 -19.74 -2.23 -18.00
C THR A 295 -18.48 -1.62 -17.39
N GLU A 296 -17.37 -1.62 -18.13
CA GLU A 296 -16.09 -0.99 -17.73
C GLU A 296 -16.21 0.49 -17.34
N THR A 297 -17.29 1.17 -17.75
CA THR A 297 -17.61 2.56 -17.42
C THR A 297 -18.92 2.73 -16.64
N GLY A 298 -19.57 1.63 -16.27
CA GLY A 298 -20.84 1.60 -15.54
C GLY A 298 -20.63 1.37 -14.04
N CYS A 299 -21.66 1.69 -13.26
CA CYS A 299 -21.63 1.63 -11.79
C CYS A 299 -20.53 2.53 -11.19
N ASN A 300 -20.41 2.64 -9.87
CA ASN A 300 -19.49 3.59 -9.24
C ASN A 300 -18.03 3.16 -9.42
N GLY A 301 -17.77 1.85 -9.39
CA GLY A 301 -16.41 1.32 -9.39
C GLY A 301 -15.88 1.12 -7.97
N GLU A 302 -14.76 0.41 -7.88
CA GLU A 302 -14.18 -0.03 -6.62
C GLU A 302 -13.29 1.03 -5.97
N GLU A 303 -13.66 1.50 -4.78
CA GLU A 303 -12.87 2.44 -3.99
C GLU A 303 -11.78 1.72 -3.21
N ILE A 304 -10.54 2.15 -3.46
CA ILE A 304 -9.32 1.47 -3.01
C ILE A 304 -8.43 2.50 -2.30
N THR A 305 -8.36 2.44 -0.96
CA THR A 305 -7.56 3.36 -0.14
C THR A 305 -6.08 3.23 -0.50
N TYR A 306 -5.42 4.36 -0.79
CA TYR A 306 -3.99 4.36 -1.13
C TYR A 306 -3.15 3.88 0.06
N VAL A 307 -2.27 2.89 -0.17
CA VAL A 307 -1.45 2.25 0.87
C VAL A 307 -0.59 3.24 1.66
N SER A 308 -0.15 4.31 1.01
CA SER A 308 0.71 5.35 1.57
C SER A 308 0.10 6.03 2.80
N ASN A 309 -1.23 6.10 2.92
CA ASN A 309 -1.91 6.62 4.10
C ASN A 309 -1.72 5.72 5.33
N ALA A 310 -1.84 4.39 5.14
CA ALA A 310 -1.66 3.41 6.20
C ALA A 310 -0.19 3.35 6.65
N ILE A 311 0.76 3.40 5.71
CA ILE A 311 2.19 3.49 6.02
C ILE A 311 2.50 4.81 6.75
N THR A 312 2.02 5.96 6.28
CA THR A 312 2.25 7.25 6.95
C THR A 312 1.76 7.21 8.41
N ALA A 313 0.60 6.61 8.67
CA ALA A 313 0.09 6.43 10.03
C ALA A 313 0.98 5.48 10.86
N LEU A 314 1.39 4.34 10.31
CA LEU A 314 2.33 3.41 10.97
C LEU A 314 3.62 4.10 11.41
N CYS A 315 4.13 5.00 10.58
CA CYS A 315 5.39 5.72 10.80
C CYS A 315 5.28 6.90 11.76
N GLN A 316 4.07 7.38 12.01
CA GLN A 316 3.76 8.31 13.11
C GLN A 316 3.60 7.55 14.44
N ALA A 317 3.14 6.30 14.40
CA ALA A 317 2.91 5.48 15.58
C ALA A 317 4.13 4.63 16.01
N THR A 318 5.06 4.32 15.10
CA THR A 318 6.14 3.34 15.32
C THR A 318 7.42 3.70 14.55
N THR A 319 8.55 3.17 15.02
CA THR A 319 9.86 3.29 14.33
C THR A 319 10.14 2.07 13.44
N ASN A 320 9.17 1.64 12.64
CA ASN A 320 9.28 0.41 11.85
C ASN A 320 10.39 0.50 10.79
N ALA A 321 11.42 -0.35 10.88
CA ALA A 321 12.59 -0.24 10.00
C ALA A 321 12.33 -0.58 8.52
N ARG A 322 11.35 -1.45 8.22
CA ARG A 322 11.03 -1.89 6.86
C ARG A 322 10.16 -0.89 6.11
N LEU A 323 9.23 -0.26 6.82
CA LEU A 323 8.15 0.53 6.26
C LEU A 323 8.27 2.04 6.55
N CYS A 324 9.10 2.44 7.54
CA CYS A 324 9.15 3.81 8.06
C CYS A 324 10.55 4.45 8.07
N GLY A 325 11.52 3.85 7.39
CA GLY A 325 12.82 4.49 7.17
C GLY A 325 12.69 5.77 6.35
N SER A 326 13.51 6.78 6.63
CA SER A 326 13.68 7.98 5.80
C SER A 326 14.54 7.70 4.55
N GLY A 327 14.20 6.62 3.84
CA GLY A 327 14.79 6.14 2.61
C GLY A 327 13.80 5.19 1.95
N PRO A 328 13.83 5.03 0.61
CA PRO A 328 12.93 4.14 -0.09
C PRO A 328 13.10 2.68 0.39
N PRO A 329 12.08 1.82 0.18
CA PRO A 329 12.08 0.46 0.71
C PRO A 329 13.32 -0.34 0.29
N PRO A 330 13.79 -1.30 1.10
CA PRO A 330 14.73 -2.32 0.64
C PRO A 330 14.08 -3.14 -0.49
N THR A 331 14.31 -2.75 -1.74
CA THR A 331 13.82 -3.47 -2.91
C THR A 331 14.62 -4.76 -3.12
N GLY A 332 14.15 -5.83 -2.48
CA GLY A 332 14.55 -7.19 -2.79
C GLY A 332 15.96 -7.57 -2.33
N GLY A 333 16.08 -8.03 -1.09
CA GLY A 333 17.13 -8.98 -0.74
C GLY A 333 16.90 -10.30 -1.48
N SER A 334 17.38 -10.39 -2.72
CA SER A 334 17.41 -11.65 -3.45
C SER A 334 18.75 -12.32 -3.25
N ASN A 335 18.77 -13.64 -3.38
CA ASN A 335 19.99 -14.43 -3.39
C ASN A 335 20.04 -15.32 -4.63
N PHE A 336 21.21 -15.84 -4.94
CA PHE A 336 21.37 -16.97 -5.85
C PHE A 336 22.51 -17.87 -5.41
N THR A 337 22.37 -19.16 -5.66
CA THR A 337 23.45 -20.13 -5.45
C THR A 337 24.35 -20.18 -6.67
N PHE A 338 25.64 -20.45 -6.44
CA PHE A 338 26.61 -20.68 -7.50
C PHE A 338 27.53 -21.84 -7.13
N SER A 339 28.07 -22.50 -8.14
CA SER A 339 29.13 -23.52 -8.02
C SER A 339 29.95 -23.46 -9.28
N ALA A 340 31.23 -23.09 -9.16
CA ALA A 340 32.07 -22.77 -10.30
C ALA A 340 33.50 -23.26 -10.12
N SER A 341 34.24 -23.33 -11.23
CA SER A 341 35.66 -23.65 -11.27
C SER A 341 36.31 -23.00 -12.49
N ALA A 342 37.64 -22.83 -12.47
CA ALA A 342 38.39 -22.24 -13.59
C ALA A 342 37.80 -20.90 -14.08
N THR A 343 37.43 -20.03 -13.14
CA THR A 343 36.71 -18.77 -13.46
C THR A 343 37.61 -17.57 -13.75
N ALA A 344 38.93 -17.72 -13.54
CA ALA A 344 39.93 -16.67 -13.62
C ALA A 344 39.50 -15.41 -12.82
N SER A 345 39.24 -15.59 -11.52
CA SER A 345 38.67 -14.56 -10.64
C SER A 345 37.40 -13.93 -11.22
N ALA A 346 36.38 -14.76 -11.47
CA ALA A 346 35.07 -14.38 -12.02
C ALA A 346 35.08 -13.58 -13.35
N THR A 347 36.05 -13.80 -14.22
CA THR A 347 36.06 -13.22 -15.59
C THR A 347 35.47 -14.16 -16.65
N THR A 348 35.42 -15.46 -16.37
CA THR A 348 34.80 -16.50 -17.20
C THR A 348 34.11 -17.56 -16.33
N ASN A 349 33.31 -18.45 -16.91
CA ASN A 349 32.63 -19.56 -16.20
C ASN A 349 31.85 -19.13 -14.93
N THR A 350 31.26 -17.93 -14.95
CA THR A 350 30.56 -17.33 -13.81
C THR A 350 29.08 -17.68 -13.77
N THR A 351 28.49 -17.61 -12.58
CA THR A 351 27.03 -17.50 -12.42
C THR A 351 26.66 -16.03 -12.31
N ASN A 352 25.81 -15.54 -13.21
CA ASN A 352 25.47 -14.12 -13.30
C ASN A 352 24.03 -13.86 -12.82
N LYS A 353 23.81 -12.67 -12.24
CA LYS A 353 22.48 -12.22 -11.84
C LYS A 353 22.35 -10.70 -12.02
N THR A 354 21.28 -10.29 -12.69
CA THR A 354 20.97 -8.86 -12.89
C THR A 354 20.22 -8.29 -11.68
N VAL A 355 20.60 -7.06 -11.29
CA VAL A 355 19.95 -6.25 -10.26
C VAL A 355 19.69 -4.87 -10.85
N ALA A 356 18.45 -4.39 -10.84
CA ALA A 356 18.13 -3.03 -11.25
C ALA A 356 18.46 -2.07 -10.09
N LEU A 357 19.23 -1.02 -10.36
CA LEU A 357 19.55 0.04 -9.40
C LEU A 357 19.12 1.40 -9.94
N THR A 358 18.71 2.33 -9.07
CA THR A 358 18.57 3.75 -9.43
C THR A 358 19.86 4.52 -9.18
N ALA A 359 20.03 5.70 -9.78
CA ALA A 359 21.11 6.60 -9.39
C ALA A 359 21.01 6.94 -7.89
N GLY A 360 22.15 6.99 -7.20
CA GLY A 360 22.25 7.20 -5.75
C GLY A 360 21.97 5.95 -4.90
N GLN A 361 21.50 4.85 -5.48
CA GLN A 361 21.26 3.60 -4.74
C GLN A 361 22.57 2.87 -4.46
N LYS A 362 22.80 2.51 -3.20
CA LYS A 362 23.91 1.68 -2.77
C LYS A 362 23.49 0.21 -2.78
N ILE A 363 24.32 -0.64 -3.39
CA ILE A 363 24.25 -2.09 -3.25
C ILE A 363 25.37 -2.54 -2.31
N THR A 364 25.06 -3.46 -1.39
CA THR A 364 26.05 -4.20 -0.60
C THR A 364 25.82 -5.68 -0.87
N LEU A 365 26.79 -6.38 -1.46
CA LEU A 365 26.62 -7.77 -1.90
C LEU A 365 27.82 -8.64 -1.56
N GLY A 366 27.58 -9.91 -1.25
CA GLY A 366 28.63 -10.81 -0.82
C GLY A 366 28.28 -12.30 -0.92
N THR A 367 29.31 -13.12 -0.75
CA THR A 367 29.24 -14.54 -0.33
C THR A 367 29.52 -14.68 1.17
N CYS A 368 29.82 -13.56 1.84
CA CYS A 368 29.92 -13.38 3.28
C CYS A 368 29.46 -11.96 3.66
N GLY A 369 29.25 -11.69 4.95
CA GLY A 369 29.00 -10.33 5.46
C GLY A 369 27.65 -9.71 5.07
N VAL A 370 26.76 -10.46 4.41
CA VAL A 370 25.37 -10.11 4.14
C VAL A 370 24.48 -11.24 4.66
N THR A 371 23.28 -10.93 5.16
CA THR A 371 22.37 -11.97 5.67
C THR A 371 21.98 -12.96 4.57
N GLY A 372 22.06 -14.26 4.86
CA GLY A 372 21.72 -15.33 3.92
C GLY A 372 22.85 -15.77 2.98
N THR A 373 24.06 -15.19 3.11
CA THR A 373 25.23 -15.63 2.33
C THR A 373 25.87 -16.90 2.90
N ALA A 374 26.48 -17.70 2.04
CA ALA A 374 27.34 -18.83 2.41
C ALA A 374 28.46 -19.01 1.38
N VAL A 375 29.61 -19.54 1.79
CA VAL A 375 30.73 -19.85 0.88
C VAL A 375 31.45 -21.13 1.29
N THR A 376 31.89 -21.89 0.29
CA THR A 376 32.79 -23.04 0.41
C THR A 376 33.84 -22.93 -0.69
N GLY A 377 35.12 -23.01 -0.33
CA GLY A 377 36.22 -22.71 -1.24
C GLY A 377 36.65 -21.25 -1.13
N ASP A 378 36.92 -20.62 -2.26
CA ASP A 378 37.50 -19.28 -2.37
C ASP A 378 36.77 -18.49 -3.48
N SER A 379 35.96 -17.51 -3.09
CA SER A 379 35.05 -16.82 -4.01
C SER A 379 35.64 -15.54 -4.61
N TYR A 380 35.09 -15.12 -5.74
CA TYR A 380 35.36 -13.82 -6.33
C TYR A 380 34.05 -13.23 -6.86
N LEU A 381 33.78 -11.96 -6.52
CA LEU A 381 32.61 -11.22 -6.99
C LEU A 381 33.04 -10.04 -7.85
N ARG A 382 32.28 -9.80 -8.94
CA ARG A 382 32.36 -8.59 -9.76
C ARG A 382 30.97 -8.00 -9.94
N LEU A 383 30.89 -6.69 -10.03
CA LEU A 383 29.70 -5.92 -10.36
C LEU A 383 29.98 -5.12 -11.63
N PHE A 384 29.17 -5.32 -12.66
CA PHE A 384 29.22 -4.57 -13.91
C PHE A 384 28.05 -3.58 -13.98
N GLY A 385 28.32 -2.35 -14.40
CA GLY A 385 27.32 -1.32 -14.61
C GLY A 385 26.55 -1.48 -15.93
N PRO A 386 25.51 -0.64 -16.15
CA PRO A 386 24.63 -0.74 -17.34
C PRO A 386 25.34 -0.59 -18.69
N SER A 387 26.56 -0.01 -18.70
CA SER A 387 27.44 0.09 -19.86
C SER A 387 28.25 -1.18 -20.16
N GLY A 388 28.14 -2.22 -19.35
CA GLY A 388 29.01 -3.41 -19.40
C GLY A 388 30.42 -3.18 -18.84
N THR A 389 30.66 -2.06 -18.14
CA THR A 389 31.93 -1.74 -17.49
C THR A 389 31.95 -2.28 -16.06
N GLU A 390 33.05 -2.85 -15.60
CA GLU A 390 33.20 -3.23 -14.18
C GLU A 390 33.23 -1.98 -13.29
N VAL A 391 32.45 -1.99 -12.21
CA VAL A 391 32.32 -0.87 -11.27
C VAL A 391 32.77 -1.21 -9.84
N ALA A 392 32.80 -2.50 -9.49
CA ALA A 392 33.35 -2.99 -8.22
C ALA A 392 33.71 -4.47 -8.31
N SER A 393 34.68 -4.92 -7.51
CA SER A 393 35.04 -6.34 -7.36
C SER A 393 35.67 -6.63 -6.01
N ASN A 394 35.59 -7.87 -5.52
CA ASN A 394 36.23 -8.31 -4.28
C ASN A 394 36.41 -9.84 -4.20
N ASP A 395 37.45 -10.28 -3.49
CA ASP A 395 37.77 -11.68 -3.13
C ASP A 395 37.56 -11.97 -1.64
N ASP A 396 38.32 -11.32 -0.74
CA ASP A 396 38.45 -11.66 0.69
C ASP A 396 37.82 -10.64 1.67
N GLY A 397 36.74 -9.97 1.25
CA GLY A 397 36.14 -8.81 1.94
C GLY A 397 35.68 -9.02 3.39
N CYS A 398 35.59 -10.26 3.89
CA CYS A 398 35.26 -10.57 5.28
C CYS A 398 36.44 -11.07 6.15
N GLY A 399 37.69 -10.93 5.71
CA GLY A 399 38.86 -11.43 6.46
C GLY A 399 39.03 -12.96 6.41
N GLY A 400 38.39 -13.58 5.43
CA GLY A 400 38.53 -14.98 5.03
C GLY A 400 38.07 -15.09 3.57
N ARG A 401 37.99 -16.33 3.05
CA ARG A 401 37.76 -16.67 1.63
C ARG A 401 36.37 -16.33 1.03
N GLY A 402 35.70 -15.36 1.62
CA GLY A 402 34.39 -14.87 1.24
C GLY A 402 34.48 -13.43 0.79
N SER A 403 33.78 -13.14 -0.30
CA SER A 403 33.78 -11.85 -0.96
C SER A 403 32.66 -10.98 -0.42
N ASN A 404 32.95 -9.70 -0.22
CA ASN A 404 31.97 -8.67 0.13
C ASN A 404 32.38 -7.36 -0.55
N LEU A 405 31.46 -6.74 -1.27
CA LEU A 405 31.67 -5.44 -1.89
C LEU A 405 30.45 -4.54 -1.70
N SER A 406 30.69 -3.24 -1.74
CA SER A 406 29.63 -2.24 -1.77
C SER A 406 29.92 -1.18 -2.81
N PHE A 407 28.87 -0.72 -3.49
CA PHE A 407 28.96 0.22 -4.60
C PHE A 407 27.72 1.12 -4.63
N THR A 408 27.89 2.41 -4.87
CA THR A 408 26.79 3.36 -5.07
C THR A 408 26.61 3.65 -6.55
N ALA A 409 25.44 3.29 -7.09
CA ALA A 409 25.08 3.50 -8.48
C ALA A 409 25.13 4.99 -8.87
N THR A 410 26.02 5.33 -9.79
CA THR A 410 26.15 6.68 -10.35
C THR A 410 25.07 7.01 -11.38
N GLN A 411 24.43 5.99 -11.94
CA GLN A 411 23.36 6.08 -12.93
C GLN A 411 22.31 4.99 -12.68
N ALA A 412 21.07 5.25 -13.09
CA ALA A 412 20.04 4.20 -13.06
C ALA A 412 20.28 3.17 -14.17
N GLY A 413 19.88 1.91 -13.92
CA GLY A 413 19.88 0.84 -14.91
C GLY A 413 20.14 -0.54 -14.32
N ASN A 414 20.33 -1.51 -15.20
CA ASN A 414 20.62 -2.90 -14.84
C ASN A 414 22.12 -3.08 -14.56
N TYR A 415 22.45 -3.53 -13.36
CA TYR A 415 23.79 -3.94 -12.96
C TYR A 415 23.88 -5.48 -12.97
N GLU A 416 25.00 -6.04 -13.42
CA GLU A 416 25.22 -7.48 -13.46
C GLU A 416 26.21 -7.90 -12.37
N VAL A 417 25.73 -8.68 -11.40
CA VAL A 417 26.57 -9.40 -10.44
C VAL A 417 27.11 -10.66 -11.13
N ARG A 418 28.43 -10.86 -11.09
CA ARG A 418 29.07 -12.11 -11.51
C ARG A 418 29.73 -12.79 -10.31
N ALA A 419 29.38 -14.06 -10.11
CA ALA A 419 29.97 -14.91 -9.08
C ALA A 419 30.88 -15.97 -9.70
N GLY A 420 32.09 -16.06 -9.19
CA GLY A 420 33.07 -17.07 -9.53
C GLY A 420 34.00 -17.35 -8.36
N CYS A 421 35.17 -17.89 -8.66
CA CYS A 421 36.16 -18.34 -7.68
C CYS A 421 37.51 -17.65 -7.91
N TYR A 422 38.26 -17.42 -6.85
CA TYR A 422 39.58 -16.81 -6.96
C TYR A 422 40.50 -17.64 -7.88
N SER A 423 41.18 -16.95 -8.80
CA SER A 423 42.08 -17.55 -9.79
C SER A 423 41.38 -18.68 -10.58
N SER A 424 42.04 -19.83 -10.76
CA SER A 424 41.50 -21.03 -11.40
C SER A 424 40.84 -22.03 -10.41
N GLY A 425 40.69 -21.64 -9.14
CA GLY A 425 40.15 -22.49 -8.08
C GLY A 425 38.69 -22.91 -8.31
N ALA A 426 38.19 -23.79 -7.42
CA ALA A 426 36.80 -24.23 -7.38
C ALA A 426 36.15 -23.82 -6.05
N CYS A 427 34.90 -23.40 -6.12
CA CYS A 427 34.14 -22.87 -4.99
C CYS A 427 32.64 -22.94 -5.27
N SER A 428 31.84 -22.85 -4.21
CA SER A 428 30.39 -22.77 -4.28
C SER A 428 29.83 -21.95 -3.11
N GLY A 429 28.58 -21.52 -3.20
CA GLY A 429 27.98 -20.73 -2.15
C GLY A 429 26.65 -20.09 -2.54
N THR A 430 26.21 -19.18 -1.69
CA THR A 430 25.04 -18.32 -1.88
C THR A 430 25.50 -16.88 -1.87
N VAL A 431 25.29 -16.18 -2.98
CA VAL A 431 25.43 -14.73 -3.06
C VAL A 431 24.13 -14.09 -2.60
N ALA A 432 24.19 -13.09 -1.74
CA ALA A 432 23.05 -12.26 -1.36
C ALA A 432 23.45 -10.79 -1.36
N TRP A 433 22.46 -9.90 -1.46
CA TRP A 433 22.68 -8.45 -1.38
C TRP A 433 21.59 -7.74 -0.59
N THR A 434 21.95 -6.56 -0.09
CA THR A 434 21.02 -5.52 0.36
C THR A 434 21.13 -4.32 -0.58
N LEU A 435 19.98 -3.68 -0.83
CA LEU A 435 19.92 -2.38 -1.48
C LEU A 435 19.58 -1.31 -0.42
N GLU A 436 20.29 -0.19 -0.47
CA GLU A 436 20.21 0.92 0.47
C GLU A 436 20.02 2.23 -0.33
N GLY A 437 18.95 2.97 -0.02
CA GLY A 437 18.58 4.16 -0.81
C GLY A 437 18.00 3.81 -2.19
N GLY A 438 17.84 4.83 -3.04
CA GLY A 438 17.38 4.66 -4.43
C GLY A 438 16.04 5.32 -4.79
N GLY A 439 15.81 6.55 -4.35
CA GLY A 439 14.53 7.25 -4.52
C GLY A 439 14.46 8.53 -3.69
N THR A 440 14.18 9.66 -4.36
CA THR A 440 13.84 10.99 -3.82
C THR A 440 14.76 11.58 -2.74
N GLY A 441 15.90 12.14 -3.17
CA GLY A 441 16.60 13.24 -2.49
C GLY A 441 17.18 12.96 -1.08
N PRO A 442 17.70 14.00 -0.40
CA PRO A 442 17.82 13.97 1.06
C PRO A 442 16.42 13.93 1.70
N ALA A 443 16.33 13.34 2.89
CA ALA A 443 15.10 13.22 3.67
C ALA A 443 14.33 14.55 3.78
N PRO A 444 12.99 14.53 3.93
CA PRO A 444 12.16 15.73 3.97
C PRO A 444 12.69 16.77 4.95
N SER A 445 13.29 17.84 4.42
CA SER A 445 13.85 18.90 5.25
C SER A 445 12.78 19.94 5.53
N SER A 446 12.39 20.04 6.79
CA SER A 446 11.50 21.07 7.29
C SER A 446 12.27 22.10 8.10
N GLY A 447 11.75 23.32 8.14
CA GLY A 447 12.31 24.37 8.97
C GLY A 447 11.41 25.59 9.02
N SER A 448 11.83 26.58 9.81
CA SER A 448 11.12 27.85 9.92
C SER A 448 12.09 28.99 10.23
N PHE A 449 11.81 30.18 9.71
CA PHE A 449 12.51 31.42 10.08
C PHE A 449 11.49 32.53 10.39
N ALA A 450 11.80 33.34 11.41
CA ALA A 450 11.00 34.51 11.76
C ALA A 450 11.44 35.72 10.93
N TYR A 451 10.51 36.60 10.61
CA TYR A 451 10.79 37.89 9.97
C TYR A 451 9.79 38.97 10.38
N THR A 452 10.22 40.22 10.29
CA THR A 452 9.38 41.42 10.37
C THR A 452 9.91 42.39 9.33
N ALA A 453 9.04 42.94 8.50
CA ALA A 453 9.46 43.80 7.40
C ALA A 453 8.43 44.92 7.12
N ASN A 454 8.91 45.94 6.42
CA ASN A 454 8.12 47.08 5.97
C ASN A 454 8.65 47.60 4.63
N ALA A 455 7.79 48.25 3.83
CA ALA A 455 8.19 48.94 2.59
C ALA A 455 8.98 48.07 1.58
N THR A 456 8.70 46.76 1.52
CA THR A 456 9.53 45.79 0.78
C THR A 456 9.30 45.76 -0.74
N ASN A 457 8.34 46.55 -1.25
CA ASN A 457 7.86 46.52 -2.63
C ASN A 457 7.44 45.09 -3.05
N SER A 458 6.51 44.49 -2.31
CA SER A 458 6.11 43.08 -2.48
C SER A 458 7.32 42.14 -2.44
N ALA A 459 8.16 42.19 -1.40
CA ALA A 459 9.39 41.40 -1.22
C ALA A 459 10.48 41.53 -2.31
N GLN A 460 10.59 42.69 -2.99
CA GLN A 460 11.66 42.98 -3.95
C GLN A 460 12.93 43.54 -3.29
N THR A 461 12.76 44.24 -2.16
CA THR A 461 13.82 44.86 -1.37
C THR A 461 13.53 44.68 0.13
N GLY A 462 14.51 44.90 1.01
CA GLY A 462 14.30 44.83 2.47
C GLY A 462 13.81 43.47 2.99
N THR A 463 14.16 42.37 2.31
CA THR A 463 13.65 41.03 2.60
C THR A 463 14.49 40.26 3.60
N THR A 464 13.84 39.37 4.37
CA THR A 464 14.52 38.32 5.13
C THR A 464 14.58 37.07 4.27
N ASN A 465 15.78 36.49 4.11
CA ASN A 465 16.05 35.46 3.11
C ASN A 465 16.57 34.18 3.77
N GLN A 466 16.05 33.02 3.35
CA GLN A 466 16.49 31.71 3.81
C GLN A 466 16.89 30.83 2.61
N GLY A 467 18.05 30.18 2.73
CA GLY A 467 18.50 29.16 1.79
C GLY A 467 17.90 27.79 2.14
N ILE A 468 17.41 27.08 1.14
CA ILE A 468 16.85 25.73 1.23
C ILE A 468 17.53 24.88 0.15
N THR A 469 18.28 23.85 0.55
CA THR A 469 18.96 22.94 -0.39
C THR A 469 18.05 21.80 -0.78
N VAL A 470 17.88 21.60 -2.09
CA VAL A 470 16.91 20.67 -2.68
C VAL A 470 17.50 19.93 -3.87
N ALA A 471 17.10 18.68 -4.06
CA ALA A 471 17.44 17.90 -5.24
C ALA A 471 16.44 18.14 -6.40
N ALA A 472 16.87 17.81 -7.61
CA ALA A 472 15.97 17.78 -8.77
C ALA A 472 14.82 16.78 -8.53
N GLY A 473 13.60 17.17 -8.87
CA GLY A 473 12.38 16.40 -8.63
C GLY A 473 11.72 16.61 -7.26
N GLN A 474 12.40 17.20 -6.27
CA GLN A 474 11.78 17.52 -4.98
C GLN A 474 10.83 18.72 -5.07
N SER A 475 9.83 18.77 -4.19
CA SER A 475 8.90 19.90 -4.08
C SER A 475 9.15 20.71 -2.81
N ILE A 476 9.15 22.04 -2.92
CA ILE A 476 9.25 22.98 -1.80
C ILE A 476 7.89 23.60 -1.54
N SER A 477 7.24 23.20 -0.46
CA SER A 477 6.07 23.91 0.09
C SER A 477 6.55 24.89 1.15
N PHE A 478 6.17 26.17 1.05
CA PHE A 478 6.58 27.22 1.98
C PHE A 478 5.49 28.28 2.14
N GLY A 479 5.35 28.84 3.35
CA GLY A 479 4.30 29.83 3.62
C GLY A 479 4.42 30.54 4.96
N THR A 480 3.66 31.62 5.12
CA THR A 480 3.30 32.26 6.40
C THR A 480 1.99 31.69 6.97
N CYS A 481 1.42 30.70 6.29
CA CYS A 481 0.25 29.91 6.66
C CYS A 481 0.37 28.49 6.08
N THR A 482 -0.61 27.62 6.38
CA THR A 482 -0.83 26.24 5.87
C THR A 482 0.27 25.21 6.12
N VAL A 483 1.55 25.60 6.12
CA VAL A 483 2.69 24.77 6.53
C VAL A 483 2.75 24.74 8.06
N THR A 484 2.99 23.55 8.64
CA THR A 484 3.10 23.39 10.10
C THR A 484 4.17 24.31 10.69
N GLY A 485 3.77 25.15 11.66
CA GLY A 485 4.65 26.13 12.30
C GLY A 485 4.72 27.49 11.58
N ALA A 486 4.06 27.65 10.42
CA ALA A 486 3.90 28.94 9.78
C ALA A 486 2.87 29.80 10.52
N ALA A 487 3.14 31.10 10.64
CA ALA A 487 2.22 32.10 11.15
C ALA A 487 2.53 33.46 10.52
N GLY A 488 1.51 34.30 10.32
CA GLY A 488 1.71 35.61 9.69
C GLY A 488 0.75 36.67 10.22
N THR A 489 1.14 37.92 10.04
CA THR A 489 0.38 39.11 10.40
C THR A 489 0.59 40.20 9.35
N GLY A 490 -0.44 41.00 9.11
CA GLY A 490 -0.45 41.97 8.02
C GLY A 490 -0.65 41.29 6.67
N ASP A 491 -0.02 41.88 5.65
CA ASP A 491 -0.15 41.49 4.25
C ASP A 491 1.23 41.00 3.75
N THR A 492 1.39 39.68 3.66
CA THR A 492 2.70 39.04 3.44
C THR A 492 2.97 38.79 1.96
N PHE A 493 4.25 38.75 1.58
CA PHE A 493 4.65 38.39 0.22
C PHE A 493 5.89 37.49 0.26
N LEU A 494 5.82 36.33 -0.39
CA LEU A 494 6.93 35.39 -0.49
C LEU A 494 7.36 35.19 -1.94
N ARG A 495 8.68 35.09 -2.18
CA ARG A 495 9.26 34.67 -3.46
C ARG A 495 10.21 33.50 -3.27
N LEU A 496 10.30 32.64 -4.28
CA LEU A 496 11.33 31.62 -4.41
C LEU A 496 12.23 31.95 -5.60
N TYR A 497 13.54 31.94 -5.36
CA TYR A 497 14.58 32.08 -6.39
C TYR A 497 15.39 30.79 -6.51
N ASN A 498 15.79 30.42 -7.72
CA ASN A 498 16.69 29.29 -7.97
C ASN A 498 18.17 29.68 -7.71
N SER A 499 19.06 28.68 -7.82
CA SER A 499 20.52 28.85 -7.66
C SER A 499 21.16 29.80 -8.68
N ALA A 500 20.52 30.04 -9.83
CA ALA A 500 20.92 31.03 -10.83
C ALA A 500 20.39 32.45 -10.56
N GLY A 501 19.69 32.66 -9.43
CA GLY A 501 19.13 33.96 -9.06
C GLY A 501 17.86 34.37 -9.81
N GLN A 502 17.22 33.44 -10.52
CA GLN A 502 15.95 33.68 -11.23
C GLN A 502 14.77 33.38 -10.30
N GLN A 503 13.74 34.24 -10.30
CA GLN A 503 12.48 33.96 -9.59
C GLN A 503 11.76 32.79 -10.29
N VAL A 504 11.37 31.78 -9.52
CA VAL A 504 10.68 30.58 -10.04
C VAL A 504 9.22 30.46 -9.59
N THR A 505 8.86 31.06 -8.44
CA THR A 505 7.47 31.21 -7.99
C THR A 505 7.35 32.34 -6.96
N SER A 506 6.13 32.77 -6.68
CA SER A 506 5.80 33.78 -5.66
C SER A 506 4.34 33.72 -5.26
N ASN A 507 4.01 34.19 -4.06
CA ASN A 507 2.62 34.34 -3.61
C ASN A 507 2.47 35.45 -2.55
N ASP A 508 1.32 36.10 -2.57
CA ASP A 508 0.79 37.06 -1.60
C ASP A 508 -0.37 36.46 -0.79
N ASP A 509 -1.49 36.14 -1.45
CA ASP A 509 -2.81 35.97 -0.81
C ASP A 509 -3.40 34.54 -0.86
N SER A 510 -2.58 33.49 -0.78
CA SER A 510 -3.09 32.10 -0.87
C SER A 510 -3.99 31.66 0.30
N CYS A 511 -4.07 32.41 1.40
CA CYS A 511 -4.78 32.00 2.61
C CYS A 511 -5.31 33.20 3.42
N GLY A 512 -5.99 34.13 2.73
CA GLY A 512 -6.27 35.48 3.25
C GLY A 512 -5.16 36.43 2.81
N SER A 513 -4.79 37.42 3.61
CA SER A 513 -3.64 38.30 3.36
C SER A 513 -2.27 37.66 3.65
N LEU A 514 -2.22 36.33 3.62
CA LEU A 514 -1.08 35.51 3.99
C LEU A 514 -0.71 34.58 2.83
N SER A 515 0.57 34.22 2.78
CA SER A 515 1.19 33.63 1.60
C SER A 515 1.49 32.15 1.75
N TYR A 516 1.25 31.39 0.70
CA TYR A 516 1.68 30.00 0.55
C TYR A 516 1.99 29.70 -0.92
N ALA A 517 3.05 28.94 -1.15
CA ALA A 517 3.40 28.43 -2.46
C ALA A 517 4.02 27.04 -2.37
N ASN A 518 3.82 26.25 -3.43
CA ASN A 518 4.54 25.01 -3.66
C ASN A 518 5.30 25.11 -5.01
N TYR A 519 6.48 24.49 -5.09
CA TYR A 519 7.30 24.46 -6.30
C TYR A 519 8.08 23.15 -6.44
N THR A 520 7.82 22.40 -7.50
CA THR A 520 8.60 21.21 -7.87
C THR A 520 9.83 21.59 -8.68
N VAL A 521 11.01 21.18 -8.22
CA VAL A 521 12.32 21.44 -8.83
C VAL A 521 12.44 20.64 -10.14
N PRO A 522 12.67 21.29 -11.29
CA PRO A 522 12.85 20.60 -12.57
C PRO A 522 14.02 19.60 -12.58
N ALA A 523 13.96 18.63 -13.51
CA ALA A 523 15.06 17.69 -13.74
C ALA A 523 16.38 18.44 -14.00
N GLY A 524 17.46 18.03 -13.33
CA GLY A 524 18.77 18.68 -13.41
C GLY A 524 18.92 20.02 -12.68
N ALA A 525 17.86 20.59 -12.10
CA ALA A 525 17.87 21.92 -11.47
C ALA A 525 18.11 21.90 -9.94
N GLY A 526 18.69 20.83 -9.39
CA GLY A 526 19.00 20.74 -7.97
C GLY A 526 20.02 21.79 -7.49
N GLY A 527 19.92 22.22 -6.24
CA GLY A 527 20.80 23.23 -5.65
C GLY A 527 20.16 23.92 -4.45
N THR A 528 20.76 25.03 -4.01
CA THR A 528 20.15 25.89 -2.99
C THR A 528 19.23 26.92 -3.63
N TYR A 529 17.94 26.81 -3.30
CA TYR A 529 16.92 27.81 -3.62
C TYR A 529 16.81 28.80 -2.46
N GLN A 530 16.38 30.03 -2.74
CA GLN A 530 16.25 31.09 -1.74
C GLN A 530 14.79 31.54 -1.62
N VAL A 531 14.18 31.29 -0.47
CA VAL A 531 12.91 31.94 -0.09
C VAL A 531 13.23 33.35 0.40
N ARG A 532 12.52 34.35 -0.14
CA ARG A 532 12.58 35.75 0.29
C ARG A 532 11.24 36.16 0.86
N ALA A 533 11.23 36.61 2.10
CA ALA A 533 10.05 37.06 2.81
C ALA A 533 10.00 38.59 2.92
N GLY A 534 8.85 39.15 2.60
CA GLY A 534 8.51 40.56 2.73
C GLY A 534 7.00 40.75 2.85
N CYS A 535 6.53 41.93 2.46
CA CYS A 535 5.15 42.40 2.61
C CYS A 535 4.65 43.00 1.29
N PHE A 536 3.38 42.81 0.97
CA PHE A 536 2.81 43.32 -0.28
C PHE A 536 2.91 44.85 -0.37
N GLY A 537 3.27 45.36 -1.55
CA GLY A 537 3.48 46.78 -1.81
C GLY A 537 4.44 47.40 -0.78
N ASN A 538 3.99 48.49 -0.16
CA ASN A 538 4.75 49.22 0.86
C ASN A 538 4.17 49.07 2.28
N SER A 539 3.41 47.99 2.53
CA SER A 539 2.81 47.69 3.84
C SER A 539 3.85 47.28 4.89
N SER A 540 3.39 46.95 6.09
CA SER A 540 4.19 46.30 7.15
C SER A 540 3.55 44.97 7.53
N CYS A 541 4.38 43.96 7.75
CA CYS A 541 3.96 42.59 8.02
C CYS A 541 5.07 41.83 8.77
N GLY A 542 4.75 40.63 9.25
CA GLY A 542 5.74 39.74 9.85
C GLY A 542 5.13 38.46 10.38
N GLY A 543 6.00 37.56 10.83
CA GLY A 543 5.63 36.26 11.39
C GLY A 543 6.73 35.22 11.20
N THR A 544 6.31 33.96 11.10
CA THR A 544 7.17 32.80 10.88
C THR A 544 6.87 32.21 9.51
N VAL A 545 7.85 32.22 8.61
CA VAL A 545 7.81 31.42 7.38
C VAL A 545 8.26 30.01 7.73
N ALA A 546 7.41 29.01 7.50
CA ALA A 546 7.80 27.61 7.58
C ALA A 546 7.86 26.99 6.17
N TRP A 547 8.68 25.96 6.02
CA TRP A 547 8.80 25.20 4.78
C TRP A 547 8.96 23.69 5.03
N THR A 548 8.63 22.92 4.01
CA THR A 548 8.89 21.48 3.91
C THR A 548 9.36 21.16 2.50
N VAL A 549 10.50 20.47 2.39
CA VAL A 549 10.95 19.82 1.15
C VAL A 549 10.44 18.38 1.13
N GLN A 550 9.94 17.90 -0.01
CA GLN A 550 9.53 16.51 -0.24
C GLN A 550 10.24 15.99 -1.51
#